data_AF-A0A7Y8LBX9-F1
#
_entry.id   AF-A0A7Y8LBX9-F1
#
_cell.length_a   1.000
_cell.length_b   1.000
_cell.length_c   1.000
_cell.angle_alpha   90.00
_cell.angle_beta   90.00
_cell.angle_gamma   90.00
#
_symmetry.space_group_name_H-M   'P 1'
#
loop_
_entity.id
_entity.type
_entity.pdbx_description
1 polymer ?
#
loop_
_entity_poly.entity_id
_entity_poly.type
_entity_poly.pdbx_seq_one_letter_code
_entity_poly.pdbx_strand_id
1 'polypeptide(L)'
;MDLQRWIRAGLVNMVGVLLLVSGLSVSSSANSNPPISTVSLDGMTVPDIGPLPTVVPIPATNLNYKAKVELGKQLYFDGRLSKDNQVPCAACHLPTTGFADSRQVSIGVGGTLGDRQAPTVLNTAFNPLQFWDGRVGSLEEQVLGPIQDADEMAETIENVVKKVGKIKGYQQQFRAVFGADVNMQGIAEAIAAYERTVVSTNSAFDKYVLGDANAMDETAVRGMALFKGKARCILCHNGPNFTDNQFHNLGVPQVGPRK
;
A
#
# COMPACT_ATOMS: atom_id res chain seq x y z
N MET A 1 -59.37 6.02 -57.20
CA MET A 1 -59.93 7.37 -57.34
C MET A 1 -59.33 8.19 -56.22
N ASP A 2 -58.53 9.22 -56.38
CA ASP A 2 -57.97 10.01 -57.48
C ASP A 2 -57.41 11.23 -56.69
N LEU A 3 -56.49 12.08 -57.10
CA LEU A 3 -55.51 12.16 -58.18
C LEU A 3 -54.86 13.53 -57.88
N GLN A 4 -53.54 13.54 -57.83
CA GLN A 4 -52.62 14.62 -58.20
C GLN A 4 -53.10 16.09 -58.21
N ARG A 5 -52.33 16.94 -57.52
CA ARG A 5 -51.78 18.22 -58.02
C ARG A 5 -50.98 18.88 -56.88
N TRP A 6 -49.66 19.09 -56.94
CA TRP A 6 -48.92 19.88 -57.93
C TRP A 6 -47.42 19.53 -57.95
N ILE A 7 -46.85 19.59 -59.16
CA ILE A 7 -45.42 19.54 -59.50
C ILE A 7 -44.89 20.98 -59.64
N ARG A 8 -43.65 21.22 -59.18
CA ARG A 8 -42.60 22.11 -59.78
C ARG A 8 -41.32 21.94 -58.94
N ALA A 9 -40.39 21.10 -59.35
CA ALA A 9 -39.22 21.44 -60.20
C ALA A 9 -38.22 22.37 -59.49
N GLY A 10 -37.09 21.79 -59.08
CA GLY A 10 -35.95 22.47 -58.48
C GLY A 10 -34.78 21.51 -58.29
N LEU A 11 -34.16 21.10 -59.39
CA LEU A 11 -32.85 20.44 -59.43
C LEU A 11 -31.80 21.35 -58.80
N VAL A 12 -31.26 20.99 -57.63
CA VAL A 12 -29.99 21.52 -57.12
C VAL A 12 -29.19 20.39 -56.49
N ASN A 13 -28.02 20.14 -57.10
CA ASN A 13 -26.88 19.32 -56.70
C ASN A 13 -26.85 18.79 -55.24
N MET A 14 -26.93 17.47 -55.10
CA MET A 14 -26.36 16.76 -53.96
C MET A 14 -24.83 16.77 -54.07
N VAL A 15 -24.18 17.74 -53.44
CA VAL A 15 -22.79 17.59 -53.01
C VAL A 15 -22.83 16.84 -51.69
N GLY A 16 -22.39 15.58 -51.71
CA GLY A 16 -22.23 14.77 -50.51
C GLY A 16 -21.16 15.38 -49.60
N VAL A 17 -21.59 15.96 -48.48
CA VAL A 17 -20.69 16.33 -47.38
C VAL A 17 -20.43 15.05 -46.59
N LEU A 18 -19.33 14.36 -46.92
CA LEU A 18 -18.75 13.34 -46.05
C LEU A 18 -18.19 14.06 -44.81
N LEU A 19 -18.95 14.08 -43.72
CA LEU A 19 -18.42 14.44 -42.40
C LEU A 19 -17.50 13.31 -41.93
N LEU A 20 -16.21 13.46 -42.20
CA LEU A 20 -15.13 12.74 -41.53
C LEU A 20 -15.21 13.07 -40.04
N VAL A 21 -15.91 12.22 -39.27
CA VAL A 21 -15.75 12.17 -37.82
C VAL A 21 -14.37 11.59 -37.57
N SER A 22 -13.36 12.45 -37.53
CA SER A 22 -12.04 12.12 -37.01
C SER A 22 -12.23 11.66 -35.56
N GLY A 23 -12.14 10.34 -35.36
CA GLY A 23 -12.08 9.75 -34.03
C GLY A 23 -10.88 10.31 -33.29
N LEU A 24 -11.13 11.30 -32.43
CA LEU A 24 -10.23 11.64 -31.34
C LEU A 24 -10.23 10.44 -30.39
N SER A 25 -9.33 9.50 -30.67
CA SER A 25 -8.88 8.53 -29.68
C SER A 25 -8.28 9.35 -28.53
N VAL A 26 -9.07 9.50 -27.46
CA VAL A 26 -8.52 9.86 -26.16
C VAL A 26 -7.63 8.68 -25.79
N SER A 27 -6.33 8.81 -26.06
CA SER A 27 -5.32 7.97 -25.46
C SER A 27 -5.45 8.19 -23.95
N SER A 28 -6.07 7.24 -23.27
CA SER A 28 -5.84 7.09 -21.84
C SER A 28 -4.34 6.91 -21.69
N SER A 29 -3.66 7.93 -21.17
CA SER A 29 -2.34 7.75 -20.59
C SER A 29 -2.54 6.74 -19.46
N ALA A 30 -2.37 5.47 -19.77
CA ALA A 30 -2.19 4.44 -18.78
C ALA A 30 -1.11 4.97 -17.83
N ASN A 31 -1.40 4.99 -16.54
CA ASN A 31 -0.39 5.14 -15.49
C ASN A 31 0.54 3.92 -15.57
N SER A 32 1.41 3.89 -16.57
CA SER A 32 2.43 2.88 -16.70
C SER A 32 3.60 3.34 -15.85
N ASN A 33 3.84 2.63 -14.75
CA ASN A 33 5.10 2.74 -14.04
C ASN A 33 6.25 2.68 -15.05
N PRO A 34 7.32 3.48 -14.89
CA PRO A 34 8.45 3.42 -15.80
C PRO A 34 8.94 1.96 -15.89
N PRO A 35 9.26 1.45 -17.09
CA PRO A 35 9.74 0.09 -17.23
C PRO A 35 10.98 -0.09 -16.37
N ILE A 36 10.89 -1.00 -15.40
CA ILE A 36 12.03 -1.32 -14.53
C ILE A 36 13.04 -2.05 -15.40
N SER A 37 14.25 -1.50 -15.52
CA SER A 37 15.38 -2.16 -16.18
C SER A 37 15.71 -3.47 -15.47
N THR A 38 16.54 -4.31 -16.08
CA THR A 38 17.00 -5.56 -15.45
C THR A 38 18.51 -5.54 -15.24
N VAL A 39 18.95 -6.31 -14.25
CA VAL A 39 20.37 -6.58 -13.98
C VAL A 39 20.62 -8.06 -14.14
N SER A 40 21.64 -8.42 -14.92
CA SER A 40 22.10 -9.80 -15.07
C SER A 40 23.35 -10.03 -14.22
N LEU A 41 23.28 -10.97 -13.29
CA LEU A 41 24.35 -11.31 -12.36
C LEU A 41 24.35 -12.82 -12.08
N ASP A 42 25.51 -13.47 -12.18
CA ASP A 42 25.67 -14.92 -11.93
C ASP A 42 24.70 -15.82 -12.73
N GLY A 43 24.35 -15.42 -13.96
CA GLY A 43 23.40 -16.16 -14.80
C GLY A 43 21.93 -15.95 -14.43
N MET A 44 21.62 -15.15 -13.42
CA MET A 44 20.26 -14.72 -13.08
C MET A 44 19.98 -13.34 -13.68
N THR A 45 18.74 -13.09 -14.07
CA THR A 45 18.26 -11.77 -14.48
C THR A 45 17.16 -11.36 -13.51
N VAL A 46 17.39 -10.27 -12.79
CA VAL A 46 16.48 -9.74 -11.77
C VAL A 46 16.05 -8.32 -12.17
N PRO A 47 14.89 -7.83 -11.67
CA PRO A 47 14.56 -6.42 -11.78
C PRO A 47 15.69 -5.55 -11.20
N ASP A 48 15.92 -4.38 -11.77
CA ASP A 48 16.78 -3.39 -11.16
C ASP A 48 16.07 -2.72 -9.97
N ILE A 49 16.84 -2.11 -9.08
CA ILE A 49 16.29 -1.17 -8.10
C ILE A 49 15.86 0.10 -8.82
N GLY A 50 14.74 0.70 -8.38
CA GLY A 50 14.15 1.85 -9.05
C GLY A 50 13.19 2.61 -8.15
N PRO A 51 12.59 3.70 -8.63
CA PRO A 51 11.66 4.49 -7.84
C PRO A 51 10.35 3.73 -7.65
N LEU A 52 9.68 3.94 -6.52
CA LEU A 52 8.35 3.39 -6.26
C LEU A 52 7.34 3.74 -7.37
N PRO A 53 6.37 2.86 -7.65
CA PRO A 53 5.21 3.18 -8.47
C PRO A 53 4.54 4.49 -8.03
N THR A 54 4.10 5.30 -8.99
CA THR A 54 3.37 6.55 -8.69
C THR A 54 1.93 6.29 -8.24
N VAL A 55 1.43 5.08 -8.47
CA VAL A 55 0.09 4.65 -8.09
C VAL A 55 0.18 3.59 -6.99
N VAL A 56 -0.37 3.91 -5.83
CA VAL A 56 -0.55 2.94 -4.74
C VAL A 56 -1.68 1.97 -5.09
N PRO A 57 -1.48 0.65 -4.96
CA PRO A 57 -2.56 -0.33 -5.13
C PRO A 57 -3.66 -0.13 -4.08
N ILE A 58 -4.85 0.23 -4.55
CA ILE A 58 -6.04 0.37 -3.72
C ILE A 58 -7.08 -0.64 -4.23
N PRO A 59 -7.62 -1.54 -3.38
CA PRO A 59 -8.69 -2.44 -3.79
C PRO A 59 -9.88 -1.68 -4.38
N ALA A 60 -10.44 -2.15 -5.49
CA ALA A 60 -11.59 -1.50 -6.12
C ALA A 60 -12.84 -1.44 -5.22
N THR A 61 -12.92 -2.35 -4.24
CA THR A 61 -13.94 -2.38 -3.18
C THR A 61 -13.80 -1.24 -2.17
N ASN A 62 -12.69 -0.50 -2.21
CA ASN A 62 -12.39 0.56 -1.26
C ASN A 62 -13.04 1.91 -1.62
N LEU A 63 -14.37 1.92 -1.66
CA LEU A 63 -15.18 3.12 -1.91
C LEU A 63 -14.96 4.19 -0.83
N ASN A 64 -15.17 5.47 -1.14
CA ASN A 64 -14.97 6.59 -0.18
C ASN A 64 -13.56 6.63 0.45
N TYR A 65 -12.53 6.24 -0.30
CA TYR A 65 -11.16 6.03 0.18
C TYR A 65 -10.63 7.16 1.09
N LYS A 66 -10.77 8.43 0.71
CA LYS A 66 -10.31 9.57 1.54
C LYS A 66 -10.95 9.59 2.94
N ALA A 67 -12.25 9.30 3.03
CA ALA A 67 -12.94 9.27 4.31
C ALA A 67 -12.55 8.01 5.13
N LYS A 68 -12.28 6.88 4.46
CA LYS A 68 -11.69 5.70 5.12
C LYS A 68 -10.31 5.97 5.68
N VAL A 69 -9.44 6.69 4.96
CA VAL A 69 -8.11 7.07 5.43
C VAL A 69 -8.19 7.86 6.73
N GLU A 70 -9.06 8.86 6.82
CA GLU A 70 -9.19 9.68 8.03
C GLU A 70 -9.74 8.89 9.23
N LEU A 71 -10.68 7.98 8.99
CA LEU A 71 -11.17 7.05 10.02
C LEU A 71 -10.08 6.05 10.44
N GLY A 72 -9.35 5.50 9.47
CA GLY A 72 -8.25 4.57 9.67
C GLY A 72 -7.12 5.18 10.48
N LYS A 73 -6.78 6.44 10.19
CA LYS A 73 -5.80 7.20 10.96
C LYS A 73 -6.22 7.29 12.42
N GLN A 74 -7.48 7.66 12.70
CA GLN A 74 -7.96 7.70 14.08
C GLN A 74 -7.82 6.35 14.78
N LEU A 75 -8.26 5.26 14.13
CA LEU A 75 -8.18 3.90 14.66
C LEU A 75 -6.74 3.43 14.88
N TYR A 76 -5.81 3.74 13.97
CA TYR A 76 -4.39 3.37 14.05
C TYR A 76 -3.69 3.91 15.31
N PHE A 77 -4.14 5.08 15.80
CA PHE A 77 -3.63 5.71 17.03
C PHE A 77 -4.55 5.47 18.24
N ASP A 78 -5.61 4.66 18.11
CA ASP A 78 -6.58 4.44 19.18
C ASP A 78 -6.23 3.23 20.04
N GLY A 79 -5.73 3.49 21.25
CA GLY A 79 -5.39 2.43 22.21
C GLY A 79 -6.59 1.56 22.60
N ARG A 80 -7.83 2.04 22.44
CA ARG A 80 -9.06 1.28 22.81
C ARG A 80 -9.28 0.02 21.98
N LEU A 81 -8.48 -0.19 20.93
CA LEU A 81 -8.45 -1.45 20.18
C LEU A 81 -7.76 -2.58 20.97
N SER A 82 -6.92 -2.28 21.97
CA SER A 82 -6.32 -3.28 22.85
C SER A 82 -7.19 -3.59 24.07
N LYS A 83 -6.89 -4.72 24.71
CA LYS A 83 -7.58 -5.20 25.91
C LYS A 83 -7.63 -4.16 27.03
N ASP A 84 -6.48 -3.56 27.32
CA ASP A 84 -6.29 -2.56 28.38
C ASP A 84 -6.60 -1.12 27.93
N ASN A 85 -6.96 -0.93 26.66
CA ASN A 85 -7.21 0.35 26.01
C ASN A 85 -5.99 1.28 25.86
N GLN A 86 -4.76 0.74 25.94
CA GLN A 86 -3.53 1.54 25.98
C GLN A 86 -2.59 1.30 24.80
N VAL A 87 -2.75 0.21 24.04
CA VAL A 87 -1.79 -0.23 23.00
C VAL A 87 -2.40 -0.02 21.61
N PRO A 88 -2.18 1.14 20.97
CA PRO A 88 -2.55 1.34 19.56
C PRO A 88 -1.57 0.65 18.60
N CYS A 89 -1.94 0.52 17.33
CA CYS A 89 -1.01 0.08 16.26
C CYS A 89 0.26 0.95 16.25
N ALA A 90 0.07 2.25 16.43
CA ALA A 90 1.14 3.24 16.52
C ALA A 90 2.12 3.02 17.68
N ALA A 91 1.85 2.19 18.69
CA ALA A 91 2.80 1.93 19.77
C ALA A 91 3.99 1.07 19.32
N CYS A 92 3.77 0.19 18.34
CA CYS A 92 4.80 -0.63 17.71
C CYS A 92 5.24 -0.03 16.37
N HIS A 93 4.35 0.68 15.67
CA HIS A 93 4.60 1.25 14.36
C HIS A 93 4.59 2.80 14.39
N LEU A 94 5.51 3.36 15.18
CA LEU A 94 5.61 4.80 15.47
C LEU A 94 6.07 5.61 14.25
N PRO A 95 5.35 6.66 13.81
CA PRO A 95 5.77 7.49 12.68
C PRO A 95 7.16 8.11 12.83
N THR A 96 7.54 8.50 14.07
CA THR A 96 8.81 9.16 14.37
C THR A 96 10.03 8.24 14.27
N THR A 97 9.82 6.92 14.23
CA THR A 97 10.88 5.90 14.07
C THR A 97 10.76 5.18 12.74
N GLY A 98 10.16 5.83 11.72
CA GLY A 98 9.98 5.25 10.41
C GLY A 98 8.89 4.18 10.37
N PHE A 99 7.83 4.34 11.18
CA PHE A 99 6.70 3.40 11.28
C PHE A 99 7.08 1.96 11.68
N ALA A 100 8.23 1.80 12.31
CA ALA A 100 8.73 0.54 12.85
C ALA A 100 9.04 0.70 14.34
N ASP A 101 9.14 -0.42 15.05
CA ASP A 101 9.61 -0.37 16.42
C ASP A 101 11.12 -0.18 16.44
N SER A 102 11.58 0.80 17.23
CA SER A 102 13.01 1.03 17.48
C SER A 102 13.65 -0.05 18.38
N ARG A 103 12.83 -0.86 19.05
CA ARG A 103 13.26 -1.96 19.93
C ARG A 103 13.49 -3.23 19.12
N GLN A 104 14.22 -4.16 19.72
CA GLN A 104 14.41 -5.50 19.15
C GLN A 104 13.08 -6.27 19.02
N VAL A 105 12.19 -6.13 20.01
CA VAL A 105 10.83 -6.68 20.00
C VAL A 105 9.87 -5.68 20.62
N SER A 106 8.62 -5.74 20.20
CA SER A 106 7.56 -4.86 20.68
C SER A 106 7.15 -5.16 22.12
N ILE A 107 6.65 -4.13 22.81
CA ILE A 107 5.97 -4.28 24.11
C ILE A 107 4.47 -4.13 23.87
N GLY A 108 3.70 -5.19 24.14
CA GLY A 108 2.25 -5.18 24.09
C GLY A 108 1.58 -4.95 25.45
N VAL A 109 0.34 -5.41 25.56
CA VAL A 109 -0.52 -5.25 26.74
C VAL A 109 0.17 -5.76 28.00
N GLY A 110 0.07 -4.98 29.08
CA GLY A 110 0.62 -5.34 30.38
C GLY A 110 2.16 -5.43 30.44
N GLY A 111 2.87 -4.95 29.41
CA GLY A 111 4.33 -5.02 29.37
C GLY A 111 4.89 -6.32 28.77
N THR A 112 4.02 -7.15 28.18
CA THR A 112 4.45 -8.39 27.52
C THR A 112 5.34 -8.07 26.33
N LEU A 113 6.36 -8.91 26.11
CA LEU A 113 7.30 -8.76 25.00
C LEU A 113 6.91 -9.75 23.91
N GLY A 114 6.74 -9.26 22.68
CA GLY A 114 6.53 -10.13 21.53
C GLY A 114 7.78 -10.91 21.13
N ASP A 115 7.62 -11.76 20.11
CA ASP A 115 8.67 -12.66 19.64
C ASP A 115 9.43 -12.14 18.41
N ARG A 116 8.92 -11.10 17.74
CA ARG A 116 9.53 -10.52 16.54
C ARG A 116 9.60 -8.99 16.61
N GLN A 117 10.55 -8.44 15.88
CA GLN A 117 10.62 -7.00 15.62
C GLN A 117 9.41 -6.59 14.77
N ALA A 118 8.71 -5.52 15.13
CA ALA A 118 7.61 -4.99 14.32
C ALA A 118 8.16 -4.20 13.12
N PRO A 119 8.01 -4.71 11.88
CA PRO A 119 8.60 -4.09 10.70
C PRO A 119 7.94 -2.74 10.39
N THR A 120 8.54 -1.97 9.47
CA THR A 120 7.95 -0.70 9.05
C THR A 120 6.61 -0.88 8.33
N VAL A 121 5.68 0.06 8.53
CA VAL A 121 4.48 0.22 7.69
C VAL A 121 4.78 0.95 6.38
N LEU A 122 5.95 1.60 6.26
CA LEU A 122 6.34 2.29 5.04
C LEU A 122 6.31 1.34 3.85
N ASN A 123 5.59 1.76 2.81
CA ASN A 123 5.50 1.08 1.51
C ASN A 123 4.87 -0.33 1.56
N THR A 124 4.26 -0.75 2.67
CA THR A 124 3.62 -2.09 2.77
C THR A 124 2.44 -2.28 1.81
N ALA A 125 1.88 -1.17 1.32
CA ALA A 125 0.90 -1.14 0.24
C ALA A 125 1.35 -1.84 -1.06
N PHE A 126 2.67 -1.97 -1.27
CA PHE A 126 3.25 -2.61 -2.44
C PHE A 126 3.65 -4.07 -2.19
N ASN A 127 3.51 -4.56 -0.95
CA ASN A 127 3.83 -5.94 -0.60
C ASN A 127 2.64 -6.85 -0.92
N PRO A 128 2.86 -7.99 -1.62
CA PRO A 128 1.80 -8.95 -1.90
C PRO A 128 1.42 -9.80 -0.67
N LEU A 129 2.34 -9.94 0.28
CA LEU A 129 2.17 -10.70 1.53
C LEU A 129 2.57 -9.81 2.71
N GLN A 130 1.94 -10.02 3.86
CA GLN A 130 2.22 -9.28 5.09
C GLN A 130 2.76 -10.19 6.20
N PHE A 131 3.37 -9.58 7.22
CA PHE A 131 4.18 -10.21 8.25
C PHE A 131 5.51 -10.82 7.74
N TRP A 132 6.42 -11.08 8.68
CA TRP A 132 7.73 -11.71 8.42
C TRP A 132 7.65 -13.06 7.72
N ASP A 133 6.56 -13.82 7.92
CA ASP A 133 6.31 -15.14 7.35
C ASP A 133 5.30 -15.13 6.19
N GLY A 134 4.83 -13.96 5.78
CA GLY A 134 3.88 -13.81 4.66
C GLY A 134 2.55 -14.49 4.86
N ARG A 135 2.14 -14.78 6.10
CA ARG A 135 0.98 -15.65 6.38
C ARG A 135 -0.38 -15.07 5.96
N VAL A 136 -0.45 -13.78 5.60
CA VAL A 136 -1.68 -13.14 5.09
C VAL A 136 -1.40 -12.37 3.80
N GLY A 137 -2.42 -12.27 2.95
CA GLY A 137 -2.31 -11.71 1.59
C GLY A 137 -2.75 -10.25 1.46
N SER A 138 -3.16 -9.60 2.55
CA SER A 138 -3.65 -8.22 2.51
C SER A 138 -3.40 -7.49 3.83
N LEU A 139 -3.39 -6.15 3.76
CA LEU A 139 -3.35 -5.30 4.95
C LEU A 139 -4.62 -5.45 5.79
N GLU A 140 -5.78 -5.64 5.15
CA GLU A 140 -7.05 -5.90 5.84
C GLU A 140 -6.98 -7.15 6.72
N GLU A 141 -6.42 -8.25 6.21
CA GLU A 141 -6.20 -9.47 7.00
C GLU A 141 -5.11 -9.27 8.07
N GLN A 142 -4.07 -8.50 7.76
CA GLN A 142 -2.97 -8.21 8.67
C GLN A 142 -3.46 -7.54 9.96
N VAL A 143 -4.37 -6.57 9.87
CA VAL A 143 -4.91 -5.83 11.02
C VAL A 143 -5.51 -6.75 12.09
N LEU A 144 -6.09 -7.89 11.70
CA LEU A 144 -6.75 -8.81 12.63
C LEU A 144 -5.75 -9.56 13.53
N GLY A 145 -4.52 -9.75 13.07
CA GLY A 145 -3.48 -10.48 13.82
C GLY A 145 -3.12 -9.77 15.12
N PRO A 146 -2.54 -8.54 15.06
CA PRO A 146 -2.13 -7.78 16.24
C PRO A 146 -3.23 -7.59 17.29
N ILE A 147 -4.47 -7.35 16.83
CA ILE A 147 -5.63 -7.18 17.72
C ILE A 147 -5.82 -8.39 18.62
N GLN A 148 -5.72 -9.60 18.05
CA GLN A 148 -5.99 -10.87 18.74
C GLN A 148 -4.78 -11.48 19.42
N ASP A 149 -3.57 -11.09 19.02
CA ASP A 149 -2.33 -11.64 19.56
C ASP A 149 -2.19 -11.28 21.05
N ALA A 150 -1.95 -12.31 21.88
CA ALA A 150 -1.93 -12.19 23.33
C ALA A 150 -0.73 -11.37 23.85
N ASP A 151 0.35 -11.30 23.07
CA ASP A 151 1.58 -10.59 23.41
C ASP A 151 1.61 -9.19 22.79
N GLU A 152 0.65 -8.85 21.92
CA GLU A 152 0.45 -7.53 21.34
C GLU A 152 -0.75 -6.79 21.96
N MET A 153 -1.96 -6.88 21.38
CA MET A 153 -3.13 -6.11 21.82
C MET A 153 -4.14 -6.92 22.65
N ALA A 154 -4.03 -8.25 22.64
CA ALA A 154 -4.71 -9.21 23.50
C ALA A 154 -6.25 -9.09 23.56
N GLU A 155 -6.90 -8.67 22.48
CA GLU A 155 -8.33 -8.36 22.44
C GLU A 155 -9.11 -9.27 21.47
N THR A 156 -10.41 -9.48 21.74
CA THR A 156 -11.27 -10.22 20.79
C THR A 156 -11.94 -9.27 19.80
N ILE A 157 -12.15 -9.76 18.58
CA ILE A 157 -12.84 -9.02 17.51
C ILE A 157 -14.21 -8.52 17.98
N GLU A 158 -14.99 -9.35 18.67
CA GLU A 158 -16.33 -8.99 19.15
C GLU A 158 -16.25 -7.85 20.18
N ASN A 159 -15.24 -7.86 21.04
CA ASN A 159 -15.09 -6.84 22.06
C ASN A 159 -14.57 -5.52 21.46
N VAL A 160 -13.66 -5.55 20.49
CA VAL A 160 -13.28 -4.36 19.71
C VAL A 160 -14.51 -3.71 19.09
N VAL A 161 -15.33 -4.48 18.38
CA VAL A 161 -16.55 -3.96 17.75
C VAL A 161 -17.49 -3.35 18.79
N LYS A 162 -17.67 -4.00 19.94
CA LYS A 162 -18.49 -3.45 21.05
C LYS A 162 -17.89 -2.16 21.64
N LYS A 163 -16.57 -2.09 21.83
CA LYS A 163 -15.87 -0.91 22.38
C LYS A 163 -16.02 0.28 21.43
N VAL A 164 -15.63 0.10 20.17
CA VAL A 164 -15.70 1.13 19.12
C VAL A 164 -17.16 1.52 18.86
N GLY A 165 -18.06 0.54 18.82
CA GLY A 165 -19.50 0.72 18.63
C GLY A 165 -20.22 1.47 19.75
N LYS A 166 -19.61 1.65 20.93
CA LYS A 166 -20.17 2.50 22.01
C LYS A 166 -19.85 3.99 21.85
N ILE A 167 -18.94 4.34 20.94
CA ILE A 167 -18.45 5.71 20.77
C ILE A 167 -19.29 6.39 19.69
N LYS A 168 -20.09 7.40 20.06
CA LYS A 168 -20.98 8.13 19.15
C LYS A 168 -20.26 8.68 17.90
N GLY A 169 -19.02 9.15 18.07
CA GLY A 169 -18.19 9.64 16.96
C GLY A 169 -17.93 8.55 15.90
N TYR A 170 -17.48 7.37 16.35
CA TYR A 170 -17.26 6.24 15.44
C TYR A 170 -18.56 5.74 14.83
N GLN A 171 -19.67 5.67 15.57
CA GLN A 171 -20.97 5.31 14.98
C GLN A 171 -21.35 6.22 13.80
N GLN A 172 -21.17 7.54 13.96
CA GLN A 172 -21.46 8.50 12.90
C GLN A 172 -20.50 8.36 11.71
N GLN A 173 -19.20 8.22 11.99
CA GLN A 173 -18.19 8.02 10.95
C GLN A 173 -18.41 6.73 10.17
N PHE A 174 -18.72 5.61 10.83
CA PHE A 174 -18.98 4.33 10.17
C PHE A 174 -20.21 4.40 9.25
N ARG A 175 -21.29 5.04 9.71
CA ARG A 175 -22.48 5.26 8.87
C ARG A 175 -22.18 6.13 7.66
N ALA A 176 -21.37 7.18 7.83
CA ALA A 176 -21.00 8.07 6.73
C ALA A 176 -20.06 7.40 5.72
N VAL A 177 -19.11 6.60 6.21
CA VAL A 177 -18.04 6.00 5.40
C VAL A 177 -18.49 4.69 4.73
N PHE A 178 -19.16 3.82 5.48
CA PHE A 178 -19.53 2.46 5.07
C PHE A 178 -21.04 2.27 4.88
N GLY A 179 -21.88 3.22 5.28
CA GLY A 179 -23.34 3.02 5.27
C GLY A 179 -23.81 1.95 6.27
N ALA A 180 -22.97 1.58 7.24
CA ALA A 180 -23.21 0.50 8.19
C ALA A 180 -22.83 0.93 9.61
N ASP A 181 -23.31 0.21 10.61
CA ASP A 181 -22.81 0.33 11.97
C ASP A 181 -21.37 -0.25 12.08
N VAL A 182 -20.70 0.05 13.19
CA VAL A 182 -19.34 -0.41 13.47
C VAL A 182 -19.26 -1.95 13.36
N ASN A 183 -18.32 -2.43 12.56
CA ASN A 183 -18.04 -3.85 12.36
C ASN A 183 -16.55 -4.05 12.06
N MET A 184 -16.05 -5.27 12.23
CA MET A 184 -14.62 -5.54 12.13
C MET A 184 -14.07 -5.35 10.72
N GLN A 185 -14.84 -5.71 9.69
CA GLN A 185 -14.44 -5.51 8.31
C GLN A 185 -14.17 -4.01 8.03
N GLY A 186 -15.08 -3.12 8.45
CA GLY A 186 -14.90 -1.68 8.27
C GLY A 186 -13.73 -1.12 9.10
N ILE A 187 -13.46 -1.66 10.29
CA ILE A 187 -12.27 -1.29 11.08
C ILE A 187 -10.98 -1.67 10.31
N ALA A 188 -10.90 -2.92 9.84
CA ALA A 188 -9.76 -3.41 9.08
C ALA A 188 -9.54 -2.63 7.77
N GLU A 189 -10.60 -2.42 6.99
CA GLU A 189 -10.54 -1.64 5.75
C GLU A 189 -10.14 -0.18 5.98
N ALA A 190 -10.58 0.44 7.08
CA ALA A 190 -10.20 1.80 7.40
C ALA A 190 -8.71 1.89 7.76
N ILE A 191 -8.23 1.04 8.68
CA ILE A 191 -6.81 1.01 9.08
C ILE A 191 -5.93 0.71 7.86
N ALA A 192 -6.26 -0.32 7.08
CA ALA A 192 -5.54 -0.68 5.86
C ALA A 192 -5.57 0.44 4.80
N ALA A 193 -6.62 1.26 4.74
CA ALA A 193 -6.63 2.44 3.87
C ALA A 193 -5.63 3.50 4.35
N TYR A 194 -5.52 3.73 5.67
CA TYR A 194 -4.52 4.65 6.22
C TYR A 194 -3.09 4.14 5.99
N GLU A 195 -2.82 2.86 6.23
CA GLU A 195 -1.49 2.25 6.01
C GLU A 195 -1.04 2.41 4.56
N ARG A 196 -1.96 2.30 3.59
CA ARG A 196 -1.65 2.55 2.17
C ARG A 196 -1.23 3.99 1.85
N THR A 197 -1.48 4.94 2.74
CA THR A 197 -0.98 6.31 2.59
C THR A 197 0.44 6.50 3.13
N VAL A 198 0.95 5.53 3.89
CA VAL A 198 2.27 5.55 4.51
C VAL A 198 3.30 5.10 3.48
N VAL A 199 3.61 6.00 2.54
CA VAL A 199 4.54 5.76 1.44
C VAL A 199 5.72 6.74 1.54
N SER A 200 6.94 6.22 1.42
CA SER A 200 8.16 7.01 1.34
C SER A 200 8.60 7.13 -0.10
N THR A 201 8.34 8.28 -0.71
CA THR A 201 8.90 8.67 -2.02
C THR A 201 9.91 9.81 -1.85
N ASN A 202 10.60 10.17 -2.92
CA ASN A 202 11.46 11.35 -2.99
C ASN A 202 12.74 11.25 -2.12
N SER A 203 13.23 10.03 -1.90
CA SER A 203 14.55 9.79 -1.31
C SER A 203 15.67 10.32 -2.22
N ALA A 204 16.88 10.44 -1.68
CA ALA A 204 18.07 10.73 -2.48
C ALA A 204 18.24 9.72 -3.64
N PHE A 205 17.98 8.44 -3.36
CA PHE A 205 17.99 7.39 -4.36
C PHE A 205 16.93 7.62 -5.44
N ASP A 206 15.67 7.89 -5.07
CA ASP A 206 14.59 8.13 -6.04
C ASP A 206 14.93 9.26 -7.00
N LYS A 207 15.40 10.39 -6.46
CA LYS A 207 15.83 11.54 -7.27
C LYS A 207 16.97 11.18 -8.21
N TYR A 208 17.96 10.43 -7.71
CA TYR A 208 19.11 9.99 -8.49
C TYR A 208 18.71 9.11 -9.67
N VAL A 209 17.89 8.08 -9.44
CA VAL A 209 17.44 7.19 -10.52
C VAL A 209 16.42 7.84 -11.47
N LEU A 210 15.77 8.93 -11.04
CA LEU A 210 14.93 9.78 -11.88
C LEU A 210 15.71 10.87 -12.65
N GLY A 211 17.04 10.91 -12.53
CA GLY A 211 17.92 11.72 -13.37
C GLY A 211 18.65 12.86 -12.67
N ASP A 212 18.42 13.10 -11.38
CA ASP A 212 19.21 14.07 -10.61
C ASP A 212 20.54 13.42 -10.14
N ALA A 213 21.55 13.47 -11.01
CA ALA A 213 22.86 12.88 -10.76
C ALA A 213 23.56 13.42 -9.49
N ASN A 214 23.12 14.56 -8.94
CA ASN A 214 23.70 15.15 -7.73
C ASN A 214 22.93 14.79 -6.45
N ALA A 215 21.82 14.05 -6.55
CA ALA A 215 21.01 13.68 -5.39
C ALA A 215 21.69 12.66 -4.46
N MET A 216 22.66 11.90 -4.97
CA MET A 216 23.50 10.98 -4.21
C MET A 216 24.96 11.41 -4.32
N ASP A 217 25.71 11.33 -3.22
CA ASP A 217 27.15 11.54 -3.26
C ASP A 217 27.89 10.35 -3.89
N GLU A 218 29.17 10.54 -4.21
CA GLU A 218 29.99 9.50 -4.83
C GLU A 218 30.10 8.23 -3.99
N THR A 219 30.03 8.34 -2.66
CA THR A 219 30.12 7.16 -1.76
C THR A 219 28.87 6.31 -1.89
N ALA A 220 27.70 6.93 -1.95
CA ALA A 220 26.42 6.27 -2.12
C ALA A 220 26.29 5.65 -3.52
N VAL A 221 26.79 6.33 -4.57
CA VAL A 221 26.85 5.78 -5.93
C VAL A 221 27.75 4.55 -6.00
N ARG A 222 28.93 4.57 -5.36
CA ARG A 222 29.79 3.38 -5.24
C ARG A 222 29.12 2.25 -4.47
N GLY A 223 28.40 2.57 -3.38
CA GLY A 223 27.62 1.60 -2.61
C GLY A 223 26.54 0.93 -3.44
N MET A 224 25.82 1.70 -4.26
CA MET A 224 24.82 1.18 -5.21
C MET A 224 25.45 0.23 -6.24
N ALA A 225 26.63 0.56 -6.78
CA ALA A 225 27.34 -0.33 -7.70
C ALA A 225 27.76 -1.66 -7.05
N LEU A 226 28.18 -1.63 -5.77
CA LEU A 226 28.46 -2.84 -5.00
C LEU A 226 27.21 -3.69 -4.78
N PHE A 227 26.10 -3.05 -4.36
CA PHE A 227 24.81 -3.68 -4.12
C PHE A 227 24.27 -4.43 -5.35
N LYS A 228 24.37 -3.79 -6.52
CA LYS A 228 23.94 -4.34 -7.82
C LYS A 228 24.90 -5.37 -8.42
N GLY A 229 26.14 -5.42 -7.93
CA GLY A 229 27.21 -6.22 -8.50
C GLY A 229 27.84 -7.13 -7.47
N LYS A 230 29.08 -6.83 -7.10
CA LYS A 230 29.96 -7.72 -6.33
C LYS A 230 29.37 -8.21 -4.98
N ALA A 231 28.53 -7.40 -4.32
CA ALA A 231 27.91 -7.78 -3.04
C ALA A 231 26.65 -8.65 -3.20
N ARG A 232 26.14 -8.81 -4.44
CA ARG A 232 25.02 -9.70 -4.79
C ARG A 232 23.70 -9.40 -4.06
N CYS A 233 23.56 -8.22 -3.46
CA CYS A 233 22.37 -7.85 -2.68
C CYS A 233 21.10 -7.81 -3.55
N ILE A 234 21.25 -7.33 -4.79
CA ILE A 234 20.15 -7.21 -5.76
C ILE A 234 19.48 -8.56 -6.11
N LEU A 235 20.11 -9.70 -5.84
CA LEU A 235 19.53 -11.01 -6.15
C LEU A 235 18.23 -11.27 -5.37
N CYS A 236 18.11 -10.71 -4.16
CA CYS A 236 16.90 -10.80 -3.33
C CYS A 236 16.28 -9.42 -3.06
N HIS A 237 17.10 -8.36 -2.99
CA HIS A 237 16.66 -7.00 -2.71
C HIS A 237 16.62 -6.18 -4.00
N ASN A 238 15.60 -6.41 -4.83
CA ASN A 238 15.42 -5.76 -6.13
C ASN A 238 14.09 -5.02 -6.25
N GLY A 239 13.88 -4.41 -7.42
CA GLY A 239 12.64 -3.71 -7.72
C GLY A 239 12.47 -2.42 -6.91
N PRO A 240 11.29 -1.79 -7.03
CA PRO A 240 11.06 -0.47 -6.49
C PRO A 240 11.05 -0.38 -4.96
N ASN A 241 10.72 -1.49 -4.28
CA ASN A 241 10.68 -1.56 -2.82
C ASN A 241 11.86 -2.36 -2.23
N PHE A 242 12.89 -2.63 -3.03
CA PHE A 242 14.13 -3.30 -2.61
C PHE A 242 13.88 -4.69 -1.98
N THR A 243 12.93 -5.41 -2.55
CA THR A 243 12.54 -6.78 -2.18
C THR A 243 11.92 -7.48 -3.38
N ASP A 244 12.29 -8.75 -3.58
CA ASP A 244 11.63 -9.64 -4.53
C ASP A 244 10.32 -10.25 -3.96
N ASN A 245 9.99 -9.92 -2.70
CA ASN A 245 8.87 -10.47 -1.94
C ASN A 245 8.87 -12.01 -1.86
N GLN A 246 10.04 -12.64 -1.98
CA GLN A 246 10.21 -14.08 -1.82
C GLN A 246 10.83 -14.42 -0.46
N PHE A 247 10.65 -15.67 -0.05
CA PHE A 247 11.31 -16.24 1.12
C PHE A 247 12.60 -16.93 0.72
N HIS A 248 13.67 -16.62 1.45
CA HIS A 248 15.01 -17.16 1.18
C HIS A 248 15.57 -17.85 2.41
N ASN A 249 16.18 -19.02 2.23
CA ASN A 249 16.98 -19.63 3.27
C ASN A 249 18.39 -19.06 3.21
N LEU A 250 18.72 -18.18 4.16
CA LEU A 250 19.99 -17.47 4.20
C LEU A 250 21.17 -18.36 4.69
N GLY A 251 20.90 -19.57 5.18
CA GLY A 251 21.94 -20.48 5.68
C GLY A 251 22.74 -19.95 6.89
N VAL A 252 22.27 -18.87 7.52
CA VAL A 252 22.89 -18.29 8.71
C VAL A 252 22.15 -18.75 9.97
N PRO A 253 22.86 -19.11 11.05
CA PRO A 253 22.23 -19.40 12.33
C PRO A 253 21.47 -18.17 12.85
N GLN A 254 20.26 -18.39 13.35
CA GLN A 254 19.50 -17.33 14.02
C GLN A 254 20.16 -17.00 15.38
N VAL A 255 20.53 -15.74 15.59
CA VAL A 255 21.19 -15.26 16.82
C VAL A 255 20.22 -14.38 17.62
N GLY A 256 19.89 -14.77 18.86
CA GLY A 256 19.07 -13.98 19.80
C GLY A 256 17.95 -14.77 20.49
N PRO A 257 17.45 -14.33 21.67
CA PRO A 257 16.32 -14.95 22.36
C PRO A 257 14.97 -14.53 21.74
N ARG A 258 13.99 -15.46 21.78
CA ARG A 258 12.60 -15.38 21.24
C ARG A 258 12.52 -15.39 19.71
N LYS A 259 12.00 -16.50 19.21
CA LYS A 259 11.94 -16.90 17.80
C LYS A 259 10.51 -16.80 17.30
#